data_AF-A0A930NZU3-F1
#
_entry.id   AF-A0A930NZU3-F1
#
_cell.length_a   1.000
_cell.length_b   1.000
_cell.length_c   1.000
_cell.angle_alpha   90.00
_cell.angle_beta   90.00
_cell.angle_gamma   90.00
#
_symmetry.space_group_name_H-M   'P 1'
#
loop_
_entity.id
_entity.type
_entity.pdbx_description
1 polymer ?
#
loop_
_entity_poly.entity_id
_entity_poly.type
_entity_poly.pdbx_seq_one_letter_code
_entity_poly.pdbx_strand_id
1 'polypeptide(L)'
;MKKNKIKKEFLNKLEFFYRNLGSIWSVEDFTNNRDVQSLLKDYLLVLEEKGIVEIIEGNKFKITNLPSSIMSCQPNSGTKER
;
A
#
# COMPACT_ATOMS: atom_id res chain seq x y z
N MET A 1 1.64 -14.49 12.04
CA MET A 1 1.49 -13.01 12.08
C MET A 1 0.05 -12.65 11.76
N LYS A 2 -0.56 -11.68 12.44
CA LYS A 2 -1.90 -11.19 12.08
C LYS A 2 -1.78 -10.43 10.74
N LYS A 3 -2.54 -10.83 9.71
CA LYS A 3 -2.51 -10.27 8.35
C LYS A 3 -2.59 -8.72 8.34
N ASN A 4 -3.34 -8.13 9.27
CA ASN A 4 -3.47 -6.68 9.41
C ASN A 4 -2.16 -5.98 9.81
N LYS A 5 -1.31 -6.62 10.63
CA LYS A 5 -0.02 -6.05 11.02
C LYS A 5 0.91 -5.93 9.81
N ILE A 6 0.96 -6.99 9.00
CA ILE A 6 1.75 -7.03 7.76
C ILE A 6 1.30 -5.92 6.81
N LYS A 7 -0.02 -5.79 6.57
CA LYS A 7 -0.56 -4.73 5.69
C LYS A 7 -0.20 -3.33 6.19
N LYS A 8 -0.32 -3.07 7.50
CA LYS A 8 0.03 -1.77 8.09
C LYS A 8 1.53 -1.47 7.97
N GLU A 9 2.39 -2.45 8.25
CA GLU A 9 3.83 -2.28 8.09
C GLU A 9 4.21 -2.03 6.63
N PHE A 10 3.54 -2.70 5.69
CA PHE A 10 3.74 -2.48 4.26
C PHE A 10 3.38 -1.05 3.83
N LEU A 11 2.22 -0.53 4.25
CA LEU A 11 1.81 0.85 3.96
C LEU A 11 2.80 1.88 4.52
N ASN A 12 3.28 1.68 5.75
CA ASN A 12 4.27 2.57 6.36
C ASN A 12 5.59 2.57 5.57
N LYS A 13 6.02 1.40 5.08
CA LYS A 13 7.20 1.30 4.21
C LYS A 13 6.99 1.99 2.87
N LEU A 14 5.83 1.83 2.24
CA LEU A 14 5.50 2.55 1.00
C LEU A 14 5.61 4.06 1.16
N GLU A 15 5.06 4.60 2.25
CA GLU A 15 5.16 6.03 2.56
C GLU A 15 6.61 6.47 2.74
N PHE A 16 7.40 5.71 3.50
CA PHE A 16 8.81 6.01 3.71
C PHE A 16 9.60 5.98 2.40
N PHE A 17 9.38 4.97 1.56
CA PHE A 17 10.10 4.82 0.29
C PHE A 17 9.74 5.92 -0.70
N TYR A 18 8.46 6.24 -0.86
CA TYR A 18 8.01 7.29 -1.77
C TYR A 18 8.58 8.67 -1.39
N ARG A 19 8.67 8.96 -0.09
CA ARG A 19 9.19 10.25 0.41
C ARG A 19 10.71 10.37 0.32
N ASN A 20 11.46 9.26 0.39
CA ASN A 20 12.91 9.32 0.64
C ASN A 20 13.78 8.60 -0.41
N LEU A 21 13.29 7.54 -1.04
CA LEU A 21 14.12 6.63 -1.84
C LEU A 21 13.69 6.54 -3.30
N GLY A 22 12.40 6.77 -3.60
CA GLY A 22 11.86 6.75 -4.95
C GLY A 22 10.54 6.00 -5.04
N SER A 23 10.03 5.90 -6.27
CA SER A 23 8.66 5.46 -6.51
C SER A 23 8.54 4.03 -7.03
N ILE A 24 9.59 3.44 -7.61
CA ILE A 24 9.51 2.13 -8.28
C ILE A 24 10.14 1.07 -7.41
N TRP A 25 9.38 0.02 -7.08
CA TRP A 25 9.80 -1.04 -6.17
C TRP A 25 9.24 -2.40 -6.57
N SER A 26 9.84 -3.47 -6.05
CA SER A 26 9.34 -4.83 -6.23
C SER A 26 8.85 -5.40 -4.91
N VAL A 27 7.90 -6.34 -4.93
CA VAL A 27 7.43 -7.02 -3.70
C VAL A 27 8.59 -7.69 -2.94
N GLU A 28 9.58 -8.17 -3.68
CA GLU A 28 10.79 -8.83 -3.16
C GLU A 28 11.66 -7.89 -2.31
N ASP A 29 11.65 -6.57 -2.58
CA ASP A 29 12.37 -5.57 -1.78
C ASP A 29 11.81 -5.44 -0.35
N PHE A 30 10.56 -5.89 -0.11
CA PHE A 30 9.91 -5.80 1.19
C PHE A 30 10.04 -7.08 2.02
N THR A 31 10.08 -8.24 1.35
CA THR A 31 10.10 -9.54 2.01
C THR A 31 10.56 -10.68 1.08
N ASN A 32 11.33 -11.61 1.65
CA ASN A 32 11.70 -12.87 1.01
C ASN A 32 10.73 -14.02 1.31
N ASN A 33 9.72 -13.79 2.17
CA ASN A 33 8.78 -14.84 2.57
C ASN A 33 7.65 -14.97 1.53
N ARG A 34 7.55 -16.13 0.86
CA ARG A 34 6.58 -16.39 -0.22
C ARG A 34 5.12 -16.20 0.20
N ASP A 35 4.72 -16.61 1.41
CA ASP A 35 3.36 -16.41 1.91
C ASP A 35 3.03 -14.92 2.07
N VAL A 36 4.00 -14.16 2.57
CA VAL A 36 3.86 -12.70 2.72
C VAL A 36 3.84 -12.04 1.34
N GLN A 37 4.68 -12.46 0.39
CA GLN A 37 4.66 -11.95 -0.97
C GLN A 37 3.29 -12.14 -1.63
N SER A 38 2.70 -13.33 -1.54
CA SER A 38 1.36 -13.59 -2.07
C SER A 38 0.30 -12.68 -1.42
N LEU A 39 0.37 -12.47 -0.10
CA LEU A 39 -0.53 -11.54 0.61
C LEU A 39 -0.33 -10.08 0.15
N LEU A 40 0.91 -9.66 -0.11
CA LEU A 40 1.22 -8.32 -0.56
C LEU A 40 0.79 -8.09 -2.01
N LYS A 41 0.93 -9.08 -2.89
CA LYS A 41 0.43 -9.02 -4.27
C LYS A 41 -1.08 -8.84 -4.32
N ASP A 42 -1.81 -9.63 -3.53
CA ASP A 42 -3.27 -9.49 -3.39
C ASP A 42 -3.64 -8.10 -2.87
N TYR A 43 -2.87 -7.59 -1.91
CA TYR A 43 -3.10 -6.25 -1.37
C TYR A 43 -2.70 -5.12 -2.33
N LEU A 44 -1.70 -5.30 -3.19
CA LEU A 44 -1.30 -4.33 -4.20
C LEU A 44 -2.41 -4.07 -5.21
N LEU A 45 -3.18 -5.10 -5.60
CA LEU A 45 -4.36 -4.92 -6.47
C LEU A 45 -5.38 -3.97 -5.83
N VAL A 46 -5.61 -4.08 -4.52
CA VAL A 46 -6.49 -3.17 -3.78
C VAL A 46 -5.92 -1.75 -3.73
N LEU A 47 -4.60 -1.60 -3.65
CA LEU A 47 -3.95 -0.29 -3.65
C LEU A 47 -3.94 0.35 -5.04
N GLU A 48 -3.88 -0.47 -6.10
CA GLU A 48 -3.98 -0.03 -7.48
C GLU A 48 -5.38 0.47 -7.82
N GLU A 49 -6.42 -0.26 -7.41
CA GLU A 49 -7.81 0.21 -7.53
C GLU A 49 -8.03 1.54 -6.79
N LYS A 50 -7.31 1.78 -5.70
CA LYS A 50 -7.33 3.04 -4.96
C LYS A 50 -6.45 4.13 -5.57
N GLY A 51 -5.67 3.84 -6.61
CA GLY A 51 -4.75 4.79 -7.24
C GLY A 51 -3.55 5.18 -6.36
N ILE A 52 -3.15 4.32 -5.42
CA ILE A 52 -1.97 4.50 -4.56
C ILE A 52 -0.72 3.96 -5.24
N VAL A 53 -0.87 2.85 -5.96
CA VAL A 53 0.19 2.21 -6.73
C VAL A 53 -0.29 1.92 -8.15
N GLU A 54 0.64 1.69 -9.05
CA GLU A 54 0.40 1.23 -10.42
C GLU A 54 1.27 -0.01 -10.64
N ILE A 55 0.66 -1.14 -11.00
CA ILE A 55 1.40 -2.36 -11.27
C ILE A 55 2.00 -2.23 -12.67
N ILE A 56 3.33 -2.38 -12.77
CA ILE A 56 4.02 -2.25 -14.05
C ILE A 56 4.10 -3.62 -14.72
N GLU A 57 4.95 -4.50 -14.18
CA GLU A 57 5.19 -5.81 -14.76
C GLU A 57 5.71 -6.79 -13.70
N GLY A 58 5.13 -8.00 -13.68
CA GLY A 58 5.50 -9.06 -12.75
C GLY A 58 5.29 -8.67 -11.28
N ASN A 59 6.39 -8.51 -10.54
CA ASN A 59 6.37 -8.13 -9.13
C ASN A 59 6.68 -6.65 -8.89
N LYS A 60 6.86 -5.85 -9.95
CA LYS A 60 7.24 -4.44 -9.87
C LYS A 60 6.01 -3.55 -9.91
N PHE A 61 6.03 -2.51 -9.09
CA PHE A 61 4.99 -1.51 -9.01
C PHE A 61 5.61 -0.13 -8.79
N LYS A 62 4.86 0.90 -9.19
CA LYS A 62 5.18 2.29 -8.94
C LYS A 62 4.21 2.86 -7.93
N ILE A 63 4.72 3.53 -6.90
CA ILE A 63 3.93 4.31 -5.97
C ILE A 63 3.56 5.61 -6.68
N THR A 64 2.27 5.85 -6.88
CA THR A 64 1.73 7.00 -7.59
C THR A 64 1.16 8.04 -6.63
N ASN A 65 0.67 7.60 -5.47
CA ASN A 65 0.14 8.48 -4.44
C ASN A 65 0.48 7.97 -3.04
N LEU A 66 0.41 8.87 -2.06
CA LEU A 66 0.66 8.51 -0.67
C LEU A 66 -0.55 7.81 -0.06
N PRO A 67 -0.36 6.68 0.66
CA PRO A 67 -1.46 6.04 1.37
C PRO A 67 -2.12 6.98 2.38
N SER A 68 -1.35 7.84 3.04
CA SER A 68 -1.88 8.88 3.93
C SER A 68 -2.79 9.88 3.22
N SER A 69 -2.51 10.22 1.96
CA SER A 69 -3.35 11.14 1.18
C SER A 69 -4.71 10.55 0.81
N ILE A 70 -4.83 9.22 0.69
CA ILE A 70 -6.07 8.55 0.28
C ILE A 70 -6.83 7.96 1.48
N MET A 71 -6.11 7.45 2.48
CA MET A 71 -6.71 6.81 3.66
C MET A 71 -7.12 7.81 4.75
N SER A 72 -6.59 9.05 4.75
CA SER A 72 -7.14 10.14 5.58
C SER A 72 -8.49 10.64 5.09
N CYS A 73 -8.91 10.28 3.87
CA CYS A 73 -10.23 10.57 3.32
C CYS A 73 -11.18 9.39 3.49
N GLN A 74 -11.35 8.87 4.71
CA GLN A 74 -12.69 8.37 5.05
C GLN A 74 -13.51 9.61 5.43
N PRO A 75 -14.55 10.00 4.66
CA PRO A 75 -15.51 10.94 5.18
C PRO A 75 -16.12 10.30 6.43
N ASN A 76 -16.10 11.03 7.54
CA ASN A 76 -16.97 10.73 8.68
C ASN A 76 -18.41 10.81 8.17
N SER A 77 -18.96 9.71 7.69
CA SER A 77 -20.37 9.60 7.40
C SER A 77 -21.13 9.50 8.73
N GLY A 78 -21.68 10.63 9.19
CA GLY A 78 -22.63 10.77 10.30
C GLY A 78 -21.97 11.18 11.61
N THR A 79 -22.30 12.33 12.21
CA THR A 79 -23.62 12.55 12.82
C THR A 79 -23.98 14.03 12.80
N LYS A 80 -25.27 14.26 12.56
CA LYS A 80 -25.95 15.53 12.26
C LYS A 80 -25.74 16.60 13.32
N GLU A 81 -25.64 17.84 12.83
CA GLU A 81 -26.02 19.04 13.57
C GLU A 81 -27.40 18.87 14.20
N ARG A 82 -27.49 19.13 15.51
CA ARG A 82 -28.72 19.56 16.16
C ARG A 82 -28.39 20.35 17.41
#